data_AF-A0A944CY06-F1
#
_entry.id   AF-A0A944CY06-F1
#
_cell.length_a   1.000
_cell.length_b   1.000
_cell.length_c   1.000
_cell.angle_alpha   90.00
_cell.angle_beta   90.00
_cell.angle_gamma   90.00
#
_symmetry.space_group_name_H-M   'P 1'
#
loop_
_entity.id
_entity.type
_entity.pdbx_description
1 polymer ?
#
loop_
_entity_poly.entity_id
_entity_poly.type
_entity_poly.pdbx_seq_one_letter_code
_entity_poly.pdbx_strand_id
1 'polypeptide(L)'
;MILSVGVFLAYKTVKFILKKFEIQGNYTQDLLFIFGIIFTLSTPFIYERLMSQVHIAFGVFIFGLGFVYLLEFLEKDSKINSEGQKKNNIKLYLSSFFFALSVSIFPHASVFIFLIGVFTFLLFFKKFSFTNIFISLIIFLIFNINWLLGNFFLHREERFNVVNTISTLDMANVEGFTQNSLSIIGVELTSFFGYGFWGEKYGHIYTPDNFLNLWPLFAIIIFIIIFIGFSVLYKKDKKLCIYFGILYIVFFILALGISSSLFSWFNTFLFKNIPYYIGMREPGKFLGMLAIINIFLFLIGFWKVLLFLKKKNILDIENSKYDFSVVFIVMNLIFYAYNPAMLWGFKGQLQIVNFPQEYFESKKFLEEKNEKINLIFPWHSYVACEWGTGKISYNIYPNILDFSGTIQSDNIEIKTVYTNYNNPITKKVEKFLQTKDIKILQELGVQNIIFQDKCADYKNYRFLEKLDGLDKVFNKEYLKIYHIKYEKG
;
A
#
# COMPACT_ATOMS: atom_id res chain seq x y z
N MET A 1 1.99 -1.19 16.18
CA MET A 1 1.40 0.12 15.85
C MET A 1 0.35 0.03 14.73
N ILE A 2 0.71 -0.39 13.51
CA ILE A 2 -0.20 -0.36 12.33
C ILE A 2 -1.48 -1.19 12.55
N LEU A 3 -1.34 -2.44 12.99
CA LEU A 3 -2.49 -3.30 13.30
C LEU A 3 -3.37 -2.71 14.40
N SER A 4 -2.79 -2.01 15.38
CA SER A 4 -3.53 -1.33 16.45
C SER A 4 -4.42 -0.21 15.90
N VAL A 5 -3.96 0.50 14.87
CA VAL A 5 -4.78 1.51 14.17
C VAL A 5 -5.91 0.85 13.37
N GLY A 6 -5.65 -0.29 12.73
CA GLY A 6 -6.68 -1.11 12.09
C GLY A 6 -7.76 -1.60 13.07
N VAL A 7 -7.35 -2.06 14.26
CA VAL A 7 -8.28 -2.44 15.35
C VAL A 7 -9.11 -1.23 15.81
N PHE A 8 -8.49 -0.06 15.95
CA PHE A 8 -9.20 1.16 16.33
C PHE A 8 -10.21 1.60 15.26
N LEU A 9 -9.85 1.48 13.97
CA LEU A 9 -10.77 1.70 12.86
C LEU A 9 -11.96 0.74 12.91
N ALA A 10 -11.72 -0.56 13.13
CA ALA A 10 -12.77 -1.55 13.27
C ALA A 10 -13.71 -1.20 14.44
N TYR A 11 -13.14 -0.88 15.60
CA TYR A 11 -13.89 -0.45 16.78
C TYR A 11 -14.80 0.76 16.49
N LYS A 12 -14.23 1.81 15.85
CA LYS A 12 -14.97 3.01 15.49
C LYS A 12 -16.09 2.72 14.49
N THR A 13 -15.81 1.89 13.49
CA THR A 13 -16.79 1.47 12.48
C THR A 13 -17.95 0.69 13.11
N VAL A 14 -17.66 -0.29 13.98
CA VAL A 14 -18.68 -1.06 14.70
C VAL A 14 -19.52 -0.13 15.57
N LYS A 15 -18.91 0.77 16.35
CA LYS A 15 -19.67 1.74 17.18
C LYS A 15 -20.59 2.62 16.35
N PHE A 16 -20.13 3.10 15.19
CA PHE A 16 -20.98 3.85 14.25
C PHE A 16 -22.18 3.01 13.80
N ILE A 17 -21.96 1.77 13.38
CA ILE A 17 -23.02 0.87 12.90
C ILE A 17 -24.02 0.53 14.01
N LEU A 18 -23.54 0.15 15.19
CA LEU A 18 -24.40 -0.17 16.35
C LEU A 18 -25.34 0.98 16.66
N LYS A 19 -24.82 2.22 16.65
CA LYS A 19 -25.62 3.42 16.88
C LYS A 19 -26.61 3.67 15.74
N LYS A 20 -26.16 3.66 14.49
CA LYS A 20 -26.99 3.99 13.31
C LYS A 20 -28.16 3.02 13.09
N PHE A 21 -27.93 1.75 13.36
CA PHE A 21 -28.90 0.68 13.15
C PHE A 21 -29.59 0.22 14.44
N GLU A 22 -29.32 0.89 15.57
CA GLU A 22 -29.91 0.59 16.89
C GLU A 22 -29.77 -0.89 17.27
N ILE A 23 -28.59 -1.45 17.03
CA ILE A 23 -28.32 -2.88 17.21
C ILE A 23 -28.18 -3.19 18.72
N GLN A 24 -29.07 -4.04 19.21
CA GLN A 24 -29.09 -4.53 20.59
C GLN A 24 -28.62 -5.99 20.67
N GLY A 25 -28.32 -6.46 21.89
CA GLY A 25 -27.85 -7.82 22.17
C GLY A 25 -26.34 -7.84 22.45
N ASN A 26 -25.94 -8.40 23.58
CA ASN A 26 -24.54 -8.39 24.02
C ASN A 26 -23.69 -9.28 23.10
N TYR A 27 -24.15 -10.50 22.83
CA TYR A 27 -23.41 -11.45 22.01
C TYR A 27 -23.35 -11.02 20.53
N THR A 28 -24.42 -10.44 19.98
CA THR A 28 -24.39 -9.85 18.64
C THR A 28 -23.37 -8.72 18.54
N GLN A 29 -23.31 -7.84 19.55
CA GLN A 29 -22.32 -6.76 19.58
C GLN A 29 -20.89 -7.31 19.64
N ASP A 30 -20.64 -8.32 20.48
CA ASP A 30 -19.33 -8.97 20.59
C ASP A 30 -18.90 -9.59 19.27
N LEU A 31 -19.78 -10.32 18.57
CA LEU A 31 -19.48 -10.87 17.25
C LEU A 31 -19.19 -9.78 16.22
N LEU A 32 -19.91 -8.66 16.25
CA LEU A 32 -19.63 -7.53 15.36
C LEU A 32 -18.28 -6.88 15.64
N PHE A 33 -17.86 -6.76 16.90
CA PHE A 33 -16.52 -6.29 17.24
C PHE A 33 -15.44 -7.27 16.77
N ILE A 34 -15.59 -8.56 17.07
CA ILE A 34 -14.65 -9.62 16.69
C ILE A 34 -14.49 -9.65 15.16
N PHE A 35 -15.58 -9.79 14.41
CA PHE A 35 -15.52 -9.89 12.96
C PHE A 35 -15.27 -8.56 12.27
N GLY A 36 -15.60 -7.43 12.91
CA GLY A 36 -15.16 -6.12 12.46
C GLY A 36 -13.65 -6.01 12.47
N ILE A 37 -12.99 -6.46 13.55
CA ILE A 37 -11.53 -6.49 13.66
C ILE A 37 -10.94 -7.46 12.65
N ILE A 38 -11.40 -8.72 12.63
CA ILE A 38 -10.88 -9.74 11.72
C ILE A 38 -11.01 -9.26 10.28
N PHE A 39 -12.18 -8.82 9.85
CA PHE A 39 -12.39 -8.41 8.47
C PHE A 39 -11.58 -7.17 8.09
N THR A 40 -11.52 -6.15 8.95
CA THR A 40 -10.71 -4.94 8.71
C THR A 40 -9.24 -5.28 8.49
N LEU A 41 -8.70 -6.21 9.28
CA LEU A 41 -7.29 -6.60 9.18
C LEU A 41 -7.04 -7.58 8.03
N SER A 42 -7.98 -8.48 7.74
CA SER A 42 -7.77 -9.61 6.83
C SER A 42 -8.29 -9.42 5.40
N THR A 43 -8.76 -8.22 5.02
CA THR A 43 -9.09 -7.99 3.60
C THR A 43 -7.87 -8.26 2.71
N PRO A 44 -8.05 -8.85 1.52
CA PRO A 44 -6.96 -9.13 0.58
C PRO A 44 -6.05 -7.93 0.31
N PHE A 45 -6.64 -6.78 0.01
CA PHE A 45 -5.93 -5.52 -0.13
C PHE A 45 -5.00 -5.21 1.05
N ILE A 46 -5.49 -5.30 2.29
CA ILE A 46 -4.67 -5.00 3.48
C ILE A 46 -3.54 -6.01 3.63
N TYR A 47 -3.81 -7.29 3.43
CA TYR A 47 -2.79 -8.34 3.44
C TYR A 47 -1.66 -8.05 2.46
N GLU A 48 -1.99 -7.73 1.20
CA GLU A 48 -1.01 -7.44 0.15
C GLU A 48 -0.15 -6.21 0.49
N ARG A 49 -0.79 -5.15 1.03
CA ARG A 49 -0.07 -3.93 1.44
C ARG A 49 0.79 -4.17 2.69
N LEU A 50 0.36 -4.98 3.65
CA LEU A 50 1.22 -5.33 4.78
C LEU A 50 2.46 -6.12 4.34
N MET A 51 2.36 -6.91 3.27
CA MET A 51 3.49 -7.67 2.74
C MET A 51 4.49 -6.82 1.93
N SER A 52 3.98 -5.85 1.16
CA SER A 52 4.80 -5.15 0.16
C SER A 52 4.97 -3.65 0.41
N GLN A 53 3.96 -3.00 0.97
CA GLN A 53 3.82 -1.54 1.02
C GLN A 53 3.11 -1.09 2.30
N VAL A 54 3.76 -1.38 3.42
CA VAL A 54 3.21 -1.24 4.79
C VAL A 54 2.67 0.15 5.09
N HIS A 55 3.30 1.20 4.55
CA HIS A 55 2.85 2.58 4.68
C HIS A 55 1.49 2.84 4.00
N ILE A 56 1.17 2.16 2.90
CA ILE A 56 -0.14 2.27 2.24
C ILE A 56 -1.22 1.64 3.12
N ALA A 57 -0.99 0.46 3.68
CA ALA A 57 -1.93 -0.16 4.63
C ALA A 57 -2.21 0.79 5.81
N PHE A 58 -1.14 1.37 6.37
CA PHE A 58 -1.26 2.31 7.48
C PHE A 58 -2.02 3.59 7.07
N GLY A 59 -1.68 4.18 5.93
CA GLY A 59 -2.36 5.35 5.37
C GLY A 59 -3.84 5.09 5.09
N VAL A 60 -4.21 3.90 4.63
CA VAL A 60 -5.61 3.48 4.39
C VAL A 60 -6.38 3.30 5.69
N PHE A 61 -5.77 2.75 6.76
CA PHE A 61 -6.44 2.69 8.07
C PHE A 61 -6.71 4.08 8.64
N ILE A 62 -5.72 4.97 8.57
CA ILE A 62 -5.85 6.38 9.00
C ILE A 62 -6.91 7.10 8.17
N PHE A 63 -6.92 6.89 6.85
CA PHE A 63 -7.96 7.39 5.96
C PHE A 63 -9.35 6.86 6.35
N GLY A 64 -9.47 5.56 6.65
CA GLY A 64 -10.70 4.95 7.13
C GLY A 64 -11.24 5.62 8.39
N LEU A 65 -10.37 6.01 9.33
CA LEU A 65 -10.78 6.77 10.51
C LEU A 65 -11.33 8.14 10.11
N GLY A 66 -10.63 8.86 9.22
CA GLY A 66 -11.12 10.12 8.65
C GLY A 66 -12.49 9.97 8.00
N PHE A 67 -12.71 8.85 7.29
CA PHE A 67 -13.99 8.52 6.66
C PHE A 67 -15.09 8.22 7.70
N VAL A 68 -14.84 7.43 8.75
CA VAL A 68 -15.82 7.19 9.83
C VAL A 68 -16.24 8.51 10.48
N TYR A 69 -15.30 9.39 10.82
CA TYR A 69 -15.61 10.70 11.41
C TYR A 69 -16.40 11.60 10.45
N LEU A 70 -16.14 11.52 9.14
CA LEU A 70 -16.96 12.20 8.13
C LEU A 70 -18.39 11.69 8.17
N LEU A 71 -18.60 10.38 8.20
CA LEU A 71 -19.94 9.78 8.28
C LEU A 71 -20.68 10.17 9.56
N GLU A 72 -19.99 10.17 10.70
CA GLU A 72 -20.55 10.64 11.97
C GLU A 72 -20.96 12.12 11.95
N PHE A 73 -20.27 12.95 11.16
CA PHE A 73 -20.64 14.36 10.93
C PHE A 73 -21.88 14.47 10.03
N LEU A 74 -21.95 13.65 8.97
CA LEU A 74 -23.04 13.65 8.00
C LEU A 74 -24.36 13.13 8.59
N GLU A 75 -24.29 12.20 9.54
CA GLU A 75 -25.44 11.62 10.24
C GLU A 75 -26.23 12.62 11.11
N LYS A 76 -25.76 13.86 11.25
CA LYS A 76 -26.38 14.93 12.05
C LYS A 76 -27.91 14.96 11.93
N ASP A 77 -28.57 14.89 13.08
CA ASP A 77 -30.01 15.13 13.21
C ASP A 77 -30.33 16.63 13.13
N SER A 78 -31.42 17.02 12.45
CA SER A 78 -31.72 18.44 12.17
C SER A 78 -32.13 19.25 13.41
N LYS A 79 -32.39 18.59 14.54
CA LYS A 79 -32.96 19.19 15.77
C LYS A 79 -31.95 19.50 16.89
N ILE A 80 -30.66 19.50 16.59
CA ILE A 80 -29.61 19.65 17.62
C ILE A 80 -29.44 21.14 18.04
N ASN A 81 -29.36 21.38 19.35
CA ASN A 81 -29.07 22.69 19.94
C ASN A 81 -27.63 23.19 19.63
N SER A 82 -27.31 24.43 20.01
CA SER A 82 -26.02 25.07 19.72
C SER A 82 -24.80 24.30 20.24
N GLU A 83 -24.89 23.66 21.40
CA GLU A 83 -23.82 22.81 21.95
C GLU A 83 -23.60 21.54 21.14
N GLY A 84 -24.66 20.85 20.75
CA GLY A 84 -24.54 19.68 19.91
C GLY A 84 -24.07 20.01 18.49
N GLN A 85 -24.31 21.25 18.00
CA GLN A 85 -23.72 21.73 16.76
C GLN A 85 -22.21 21.86 16.85
N LYS A 86 -21.66 22.40 17.95
CA LYS A 86 -20.20 22.44 18.19
C LYS A 86 -19.60 21.03 18.23
N LYS A 87 -20.22 20.10 18.99
CA LYS A 87 -19.77 18.69 19.06
C LYS A 87 -19.77 18.02 17.69
N ASN A 88 -20.74 18.33 16.82
CA ASN A 88 -20.76 17.78 15.48
C ASN A 88 -19.63 18.31 14.60
N ASN A 89 -19.34 19.62 14.65
CA ASN A 89 -18.27 20.22 13.86
C ASN A 89 -16.89 19.62 14.20
N ILE A 90 -16.65 19.26 15.46
CA ILE A 90 -15.41 18.58 15.88
C ILE A 90 -15.17 17.29 15.07
N LYS A 91 -16.21 16.54 14.72
CA LYS A 91 -16.07 15.32 13.91
C LYS A 91 -15.56 15.62 12.50
N LEU A 92 -16.02 16.72 11.89
CA LEU A 92 -15.50 17.16 10.60
C LEU A 92 -14.02 17.57 10.70
N TYR A 93 -13.65 18.26 11.78
CA TYR A 93 -12.26 18.66 12.02
C TYR A 93 -11.34 17.45 12.26
N LEU A 94 -11.82 16.46 13.04
CA LEU A 94 -11.13 15.17 13.21
C LEU A 94 -11.01 14.42 11.89
N SER A 95 -12.08 14.41 11.07
CA SER A 95 -12.03 13.84 9.72
C SER A 95 -10.94 14.49 8.88
N SER A 96 -10.86 15.82 8.87
CA SER A 96 -9.82 16.56 8.15
C SER A 96 -8.41 16.24 8.67
N PHE A 97 -8.24 16.18 9.99
CA PHE A 97 -6.97 15.80 10.63
C PHE A 97 -6.50 14.41 10.20
N PHE A 98 -7.36 13.40 10.28
CA PHE A 98 -7.01 12.03 9.87
C PHE A 98 -6.77 11.93 8.35
N PHE A 99 -7.55 12.63 7.53
CA PHE A 99 -7.29 12.72 6.10
C PHE A 99 -5.94 13.38 5.80
N ALA A 100 -5.57 14.44 6.51
CA ALA A 100 -4.25 15.05 6.37
C ALA A 100 -3.12 14.09 6.74
N LEU A 101 -3.24 13.39 7.88
CA LEU A 101 -2.26 12.38 8.29
C LEU A 101 -2.13 11.26 7.26
N SER A 102 -3.26 10.82 6.67
CA SER A 102 -3.24 9.82 5.61
C SER A 102 -2.41 10.28 4.42
N VAL A 103 -2.58 11.53 3.97
CA VAL A 103 -1.80 12.09 2.86
C VAL A 103 -0.33 12.19 3.19
N SER A 104 0.02 12.57 4.43
CA SER A 104 1.42 12.63 4.86
C SER A 104 2.10 11.25 4.84
N ILE A 105 1.36 10.17 5.10
CA ILE A 105 1.86 8.79 5.07
C ILE A 105 1.83 8.22 3.64
N PHE A 106 0.78 8.56 2.89
CA PHE A 106 0.43 8.01 1.60
C PHE A 106 -0.12 9.13 0.69
N PRO A 107 0.75 9.83 -0.05
CA PRO A 107 0.35 11.03 -0.81
C PRO A 107 -0.76 10.81 -1.84
N HIS A 108 -0.87 9.59 -2.41
CA HIS A 108 -1.93 9.26 -3.35
C HIS A 108 -3.34 9.29 -2.70
N ALA A 109 -3.45 9.26 -1.36
CA ALA A 109 -4.71 9.50 -0.65
C ALA A 109 -5.32 10.88 -0.96
N SER A 110 -4.53 11.83 -1.45
CA SER A 110 -5.03 13.15 -1.87
C SER A 110 -6.12 13.05 -2.94
N VAL A 111 -5.96 12.15 -3.93
CA VAL A 111 -6.96 11.88 -4.96
C VAL A 111 -8.23 11.31 -4.31
N PHE A 112 -8.08 10.48 -3.28
CA PHE A 112 -9.20 9.81 -2.62
C PHE A 112 -10.04 10.83 -1.87
N ILE A 113 -9.37 11.70 -1.11
CA ILE A 113 -9.98 12.78 -0.34
C ILE A 113 -10.63 13.80 -1.26
N PHE A 114 -10.01 14.13 -2.39
CA PHE A 114 -10.61 15.01 -3.39
C PHE A 114 -11.94 14.43 -3.91
N LEU A 115 -11.94 13.18 -4.38
CA LEU A 115 -13.16 12.53 -4.90
C LEU A 115 -14.25 12.41 -3.81
N ILE A 116 -13.87 11.99 -2.61
CA ILE A 116 -14.78 11.95 -1.45
C ILE A 116 -15.34 13.33 -1.14
N GLY A 117 -14.50 14.36 -1.13
CA GLY A 117 -14.89 15.75 -0.90
C GLY A 117 -15.91 16.24 -1.93
N VAL A 118 -15.67 15.98 -3.21
CA VAL A 118 -16.58 16.31 -4.32
C VAL A 118 -17.93 15.62 -4.13
N PHE A 119 -17.96 14.29 -3.99
CA PHE A 119 -19.24 13.57 -3.85
C PHE A 119 -19.96 13.86 -2.53
N THR A 120 -19.21 14.09 -1.46
CA THR A 120 -19.79 14.53 -0.17
C THR A 120 -20.43 15.89 -0.33
N PHE A 121 -19.76 16.85 -0.98
CA PHE A 121 -20.30 18.17 -1.20
C PHE A 121 -21.55 18.09 -2.08
N LEU A 122 -21.49 17.40 -3.23
CA LEU A 122 -22.64 17.25 -4.13
C LEU A 122 -23.88 16.69 -3.44
N LEU A 123 -23.73 15.66 -2.60
CA LEU A 123 -24.87 15.03 -1.94
C LEU A 123 -25.26 15.75 -0.63
N PHE A 124 -24.30 16.31 0.11
CA PHE A 124 -24.51 16.80 1.47
C PHE A 124 -24.15 18.27 1.69
N PHE A 125 -24.09 19.10 0.64
CA PHE A 125 -23.68 20.53 0.74
C PHE A 125 -24.39 21.29 1.87
N LYS A 126 -25.69 21.04 2.09
CA LYS A 126 -26.49 21.69 3.15
C LYS A 126 -26.00 21.43 4.57
N LYS A 127 -25.14 20.43 4.79
CA LYS A 127 -24.55 20.10 6.09
C LYS A 127 -23.33 20.98 6.40
N PHE A 128 -22.74 21.62 5.39
CA PHE A 128 -21.50 22.39 5.54
C PHE A 128 -21.80 23.88 5.70
N SER A 129 -20.99 24.54 6.53
CA SER A 129 -20.87 26.00 6.56
C SER A 129 -19.51 26.39 5.98
N PHE A 130 -19.42 27.60 5.44
CA PHE A 130 -18.15 28.12 4.90
C PHE A 130 -17.03 28.11 5.95
N THR A 131 -17.34 28.51 7.20
CA THR A 131 -16.40 28.48 8.32
C THR A 131 -15.87 27.07 8.60
N ASN A 132 -16.75 26.07 8.60
CA ASN A 132 -16.34 24.68 8.87
C ASN A 132 -15.44 24.14 7.75
N ILE A 133 -15.76 24.46 6.49
CA ILE A 133 -14.92 24.10 5.34
C ILE A 133 -13.55 24.75 5.46
N PHE A 134 -13.51 26.05 5.76
CA PHE A 134 -12.26 26.82 5.90
C PHE A 134 -11.37 26.29 7.02
N ILE A 135 -11.93 26.04 8.22
CA ILE A 135 -11.17 25.45 9.34
C ILE A 135 -10.66 24.05 8.98
N SER A 136 -11.48 23.23 8.33
CA SER A 136 -11.05 21.90 7.89
C SER A 136 -9.89 21.98 6.91
N LEU A 137 -9.92 22.92 5.96
CA LEU A 137 -8.83 23.20 5.02
C LEU A 137 -7.55 23.64 5.74
N ILE A 138 -7.64 24.53 6.73
CA ILE A 138 -6.48 24.95 7.52
C ILE A 138 -5.85 23.75 8.23
N ILE A 139 -6.66 22.94 8.92
CA ILE A 139 -6.17 21.72 9.58
C ILE A 139 -5.46 20.83 8.56
N PHE A 140 -6.07 20.62 7.39
CA PHE A 140 -5.48 19.76 6.37
C PHE A 140 -4.11 20.28 5.90
N LEU A 141 -4.03 21.59 5.65
CA LEU A 141 -2.82 22.26 5.16
C LEU A 141 -1.70 22.26 6.20
N ILE A 142 -1.97 22.55 7.47
CA ILE A 142 -0.94 22.60 8.54
C ILE A 142 -0.12 21.30 8.59
N PHE A 143 -0.77 20.15 8.44
CA PHE A 143 -0.10 18.85 8.50
C PHE A 143 0.61 18.44 7.20
N ASN A 144 0.33 19.12 6.09
CA ASN A 144 0.92 18.80 4.78
C ASN A 144 1.78 19.93 4.22
N ILE A 145 1.88 21.05 4.94
CA ILE A 145 2.62 22.24 4.50
C ILE A 145 4.12 21.95 4.34
N ASN A 146 4.66 21.04 5.15
CA ASN A 146 6.09 20.70 5.15
C ASN A 146 6.57 20.12 3.81
N TRP A 147 5.81 19.22 3.18
CA TRP A 147 6.21 18.65 1.89
C TRP A 147 5.70 19.49 0.71
N LEU A 148 4.57 20.20 0.87
CA LEU A 148 4.09 21.18 -0.12
C LEU A 148 5.10 22.34 -0.29
N LEU A 149 5.60 22.89 0.83
CA LEU A 149 6.62 23.94 0.84
C LEU A 149 8.02 23.37 0.68
N GLY A 150 8.30 22.16 1.15
CA GLY A 150 9.59 21.50 0.97
C GLY A 150 9.94 21.40 -0.53
N ASN A 151 8.99 21.02 -1.37
CA ASN A 151 9.18 21.05 -2.81
C ASN A 151 9.43 22.46 -3.36
N PHE A 152 8.96 23.54 -2.73
CA PHE A 152 9.18 24.91 -3.21
C PHE A 152 10.51 25.50 -2.72
N PHE A 153 10.90 25.24 -1.47
CA PHE A 153 12.08 25.83 -0.84
C PHE A 153 13.34 24.96 -0.89
N LEU A 154 13.21 23.63 -0.99
CA LEU A 154 14.35 22.69 -1.04
C LEU A 154 14.77 22.35 -2.48
N HIS A 155 14.41 23.18 -3.46
CA HIS A 155 14.77 23.07 -4.90
C HIS A 155 16.29 23.03 -5.20
N ARG A 156 17.16 22.95 -4.20
CA ARG A 156 18.62 23.01 -4.34
C ARG A 156 19.31 21.65 -4.48
N GLU A 157 18.63 20.52 -4.28
CA GLU A 157 19.22 19.20 -4.55
C GLU A 157 18.41 18.42 -5.59
N GLU A 158 19.06 18.04 -6.69
CA GLU A 158 18.52 17.27 -7.83
C GLU A 158 17.88 15.92 -7.43
N ARG A 159 18.08 15.46 -6.19
CA ARG A 159 17.67 14.13 -5.71
C ARG A 159 16.17 13.96 -5.44
N PHE A 160 15.38 15.03 -5.31
CA PHE A 160 13.97 14.92 -4.89
C PHE A 160 12.98 15.80 -5.68
N ASN A 161 13.22 16.01 -6.97
CA ASN A 161 12.26 16.77 -7.77
C ASN A 161 11.12 15.84 -8.25
N VAL A 162 10.07 15.68 -7.43
CA VAL A 162 8.88 14.85 -7.72
C VAL A 162 8.28 15.14 -9.10
N VAL A 163 8.33 16.40 -9.54
CA VAL A 163 7.87 16.84 -10.86
C VAL A 163 8.70 16.22 -11.98
N ASN A 164 10.03 16.18 -11.83
CA ASN A 164 10.92 15.55 -12.80
C ASN A 164 10.75 14.02 -12.81
N THR A 165 10.49 13.40 -11.66
CA THR A 165 10.24 11.96 -11.61
C THR A 165 8.89 11.59 -12.24
N ILE A 166 7.86 12.43 -12.11
CA ILE A 166 6.57 12.19 -12.76
C ILE A 166 6.67 12.41 -14.27
N SER A 167 7.45 13.39 -14.73
CA SER A 167 7.61 13.66 -16.17
C SER A 167 8.38 12.57 -16.91
N THR A 168 9.17 11.73 -16.22
CA THR A 168 9.79 10.54 -16.81
C THR A 168 8.90 9.31 -16.83
N LEU A 169 7.69 9.37 -16.24
CA LEU A 169 6.75 8.26 -16.30
C LEU A 169 6.05 8.20 -17.66
N ASP A 170 5.83 6.99 -18.15
CA ASP A 170 5.11 6.71 -19.39
C ASP A 170 4.09 5.56 -19.23
N MET A 171 3.49 5.16 -20.35
CA MET A 171 2.53 4.06 -20.34
C MET A 171 3.17 2.70 -20.05
N ALA A 172 4.46 2.50 -20.34
CA ALA A 172 5.15 1.26 -19.99
C ALA A 172 5.26 1.12 -18.47
N ASN A 173 5.40 2.23 -17.73
CA ASN A 173 5.27 2.20 -16.27
C ASN A 173 3.88 1.74 -15.84
N VAL A 174 2.81 2.31 -16.41
CA VAL A 174 1.43 1.92 -16.05
C VAL A 174 1.22 0.43 -16.34
N GLU A 175 1.67 -0.06 -17.50
CA GLU A 175 1.63 -1.47 -17.86
C GLU A 175 2.40 -2.35 -16.87
N GLY A 176 3.57 -1.92 -16.42
CA GLY A 176 4.39 -2.63 -15.42
C GLY A 176 3.63 -2.93 -14.12
N PHE A 177 2.76 -2.00 -13.71
CA PHE A 177 2.01 -2.01 -12.45
C PHE A 177 0.51 -2.33 -12.61
N THR A 178 0.09 -2.87 -13.75
CA THR A 178 -1.30 -3.33 -13.94
C THR A 178 -1.68 -4.40 -12.94
N GLN A 179 -2.97 -4.43 -12.58
CA GLN A 179 -3.53 -5.50 -11.77
C GLN A 179 -3.37 -6.86 -12.45
N ASN A 180 -3.31 -7.90 -11.62
CA ASN A 180 -3.20 -9.28 -12.05
C ASN A 180 -4.54 -10.01 -11.85
N SER A 181 -4.91 -10.89 -12.76
CA SER A 181 -6.05 -11.79 -12.57
C SER A 181 -5.62 -13.03 -11.79
N LEU A 182 -6.46 -13.51 -10.88
CA LEU A 182 -6.22 -14.75 -10.15
C LEU A 182 -7.02 -15.91 -10.71
N SER A 183 -6.41 -17.10 -10.78
CA SER A 183 -7.07 -18.35 -11.15
C SER A 183 -7.87 -18.24 -12.47
N ILE A 184 -9.09 -18.78 -12.50
CA ILE A 184 -10.01 -18.78 -13.65
C ILE A 184 -10.84 -17.49 -13.78
N ILE A 185 -10.72 -16.53 -12.86
CA ILE A 185 -11.57 -15.34 -12.86
C ILE A 185 -10.82 -14.15 -13.47
N GLY A 186 -11.53 -13.36 -14.29
CA GLY A 186 -10.96 -12.15 -14.91
C GLY A 186 -10.52 -11.11 -13.87
N VAL A 187 -9.75 -10.12 -14.32
CA VAL A 187 -9.22 -9.06 -13.45
C VAL A 187 -10.33 -8.28 -12.76
N GLU A 188 -11.47 -8.07 -13.43
CA GLU A 188 -12.62 -7.38 -12.86
C GLU A 188 -13.14 -8.08 -11.61
N LEU A 189 -13.34 -9.41 -11.67
CA LEU A 189 -13.83 -10.18 -10.53
C LEU A 189 -12.75 -10.36 -9.45
N THR A 190 -11.50 -10.52 -9.85
CA THR A 190 -10.35 -10.57 -8.92
C THR A 190 -10.30 -9.30 -8.08
N SER A 191 -10.33 -8.14 -8.73
CA SER A 191 -10.31 -6.83 -8.08
C SER A 191 -11.59 -6.53 -7.32
N PHE A 192 -12.73 -7.04 -7.79
CA PHE A 192 -13.99 -6.93 -7.07
C PHE A 192 -13.90 -7.63 -5.72
N PHE A 193 -13.29 -8.83 -5.67
CA PHE A 193 -12.96 -9.54 -4.44
C PHE A 193 -11.76 -8.95 -3.68
N GLY A 194 -11.27 -7.77 -4.06
CA GLY A 194 -10.23 -7.04 -3.35
C GLY A 194 -8.80 -7.53 -3.58
N TYR A 195 -8.60 -8.51 -4.47
CA TYR A 195 -7.31 -9.04 -4.92
C TYR A 195 -6.78 -8.27 -6.14
N GLY A 196 -5.68 -8.75 -6.73
CA GLY A 196 -5.20 -8.30 -8.04
C GLY A 196 -4.06 -7.32 -7.94
N PHE A 197 -3.24 -7.45 -6.89
CA PHE A 197 -2.04 -6.66 -6.74
C PHE A 197 -1.00 -7.04 -7.81
N TRP A 198 -0.38 -6.03 -8.42
CA TRP A 198 0.63 -6.25 -9.46
C TRP A 198 1.79 -7.14 -9.00
N GLY A 199 2.14 -7.11 -7.70
CA GLY A 199 3.25 -7.89 -7.15
C GLY A 199 2.99 -9.40 -7.11
N GLU A 200 1.73 -9.83 -7.22
CA GLU A 200 1.37 -11.25 -7.35
C GLU A 200 2.00 -11.86 -8.60
N LYS A 201 2.00 -11.11 -9.72
CA LYS A 201 2.60 -11.54 -11.00
C LYS A 201 4.09 -11.87 -10.88
N TYR A 202 4.78 -11.23 -9.95
CA TYR A 202 6.23 -11.38 -9.75
C TYR A 202 6.55 -12.33 -8.58
N GLY A 203 5.55 -13.02 -8.04
CA GLY A 203 5.74 -13.97 -6.94
C GLY A 203 6.12 -13.32 -5.61
N HIS A 204 5.86 -12.02 -5.45
CA HIS A 204 6.17 -11.32 -4.19
C HIS A 204 5.27 -11.78 -3.03
N ILE A 205 4.06 -12.25 -3.35
CA ILE A 205 3.03 -12.56 -2.37
C ILE A 205 2.34 -13.87 -2.76
N TYR A 206 2.01 -14.71 -1.78
CA TYR A 206 1.13 -15.84 -1.99
C TYR A 206 -0.33 -15.40 -2.12
N THR A 207 -0.97 -15.93 -3.15
CA THR A 207 -2.37 -15.71 -3.49
C THR A 207 -3.21 -16.90 -3.01
N PRO A 208 -4.54 -16.73 -2.82
CA PRO A 208 -5.38 -17.77 -2.24
C PRO A 208 -5.45 -19.06 -3.08
N ASP A 209 -5.26 -18.98 -4.40
CA ASP A 209 -5.12 -20.11 -5.30
C ASP A 209 -3.87 -20.97 -5.05
N ASN A 210 -2.84 -20.44 -4.37
CA ASN A 210 -1.72 -21.26 -3.89
C ASN A 210 -2.10 -22.23 -2.75
N PHE A 211 -3.31 -22.11 -2.20
CA PHE A 211 -3.76 -22.89 -1.04
C PHE A 211 -5.06 -23.63 -1.28
N LEU A 212 -6.03 -22.96 -1.91
CA LEU A 212 -7.40 -23.46 -2.04
C LEU A 212 -8.02 -22.99 -3.35
N ASN A 213 -8.13 -23.88 -4.34
CA ASN A 213 -8.78 -23.56 -5.62
C ASN A 213 -10.25 -23.14 -5.47
N LEU A 214 -10.90 -23.51 -4.37
CA LEU A 214 -12.29 -23.14 -4.05
C LEU A 214 -12.42 -21.77 -3.36
N TRP A 215 -11.33 -21.02 -3.17
CA TRP A 215 -11.39 -19.67 -2.56
C TRP A 215 -12.44 -18.74 -3.19
N PRO A 216 -12.76 -18.78 -4.52
CA PRO A 216 -13.77 -17.88 -5.08
C PRO A 216 -15.16 -18.13 -4.51
N LEU A 217 -15.49 -19.36 -4.08
CA LEU A 217 -16.75 -19.68 -3.42
C LEU A 217 -16.88 -18.91 -2.09
N PHE A 218 -15.80 -18.85 -1.32
CA PHE A 218 -15.78 -18.14 -0.04
C PHE A 218 -15.78 -16.63 -0.24
N ALA A 219 -15.13 -16.13 -1.29
CA ALA A 219 -15.26 -14.74 -1.71
C ALA A 219 -16.71 -14.40 -2.06
N ILE A 220 -17.41 -15.25 -2.83
CA ILE A 220 -18.83 -15.08 -3.15
C ILE A 220 -19.68 -15.02 -1.87
N ILE A 221 -19.45 -15.90 -0.89
CA ILE A 221 -20.18 -15.87 0.40
C ILE A 221 -19.99 -14.52 1.11
N ILE A 222 -18.76 -14.03 1.23
CA ILE A 222 -18.47 -12.72 1.84
C ILE A 222 -19.19 -11.60 1.08
N PHE A 223 -19.18 -11.65 -0.26
CA PHE A 223 -19.82 -10.63 -1.07
C PHE A 223 -21.34 -10.69 -1.05
N ILE A 224 -21.95 -11.86 -0.91
CA ILE A 224 -23.38 -11.99 -0.61
C ILE A 224 -23.72 -11.26 0.68
N ILE A 225 -22.91 -11.41 1.74
CA ILE A 225 -23.09 -10.68 3.00
C ILE A 225 -22.98 -9.17 2.76
N ILE A 226 -21.98 -8.71 2.01
CA ILE A 226 -21.82 -7.29 1.64
C ILE A 226 -23.04 -6.76 0.88
N PHE A 227 -23.59 -7.50 -0.09
CA PHE A 227 -24.78 -7.12 -0.85
C PHE A 227 -26.05 -7.08 0.02
N ILE A 228 -26.18 -7.99 0.99
CA ILE A 228 -27.25 -7.91 2.00
C ILE A 228 -27.09 -6.60 2.80
N GLY A 229 -25.86 -6.25 3.19
CA GLY A 229 -25.56 -4.99 3.87
C GLY A 229 -25.95 -3.76 3.05
N PHE A 230 -25.64 -3.77 1.76
CA PHE A 230 -26.05 -2.72 0.82
C PHE A 230 -27.57 -2.59 0.75
N SER A 231 -28.28 -3.71 0.65
CA SER A 231 -29.75 -3.77 0.61
C SER A 231 -30.40 -3.24 1.90
N VAL A 232 -29.81 -3.55 3.06
CA VAL A 232 -30.25 -3.03 4.36
C VAL A 232 -30.01 -1.53 4.46
N LEU A 233 -28.83 -1.07 4.03
CA LEU A 233 -28.49 0.35 4.01
C LEU A 233 -29.42 1.14 3.09
N TYR A 234 -29.75 0.61 1.91
CA TYR A 234 -30.71 1.23 0.98
C TYR A 234 -32.08 1.48 1.63
N LYS A 235 -32.57 0.49 2.39
CA LYS A 235 -33.88 0.58 3.08
C LYS A 235 -33.85 1.56 4.26
N LYS A 236 -32.74 1.66 5.00
CA LYS A 236 -32.63 2.50 6.19
C LYS A 236 -32.20 3.94 5.88
N ASP A 237 -31.25 4.12 4.97
CA ASP A 237 -30.64 5.40 4.61
C ASP A 237 -30.24 5.39 3.13
N LYS A 238 -31.25 5.57 2.26
CA LYS A 238 -31.10 5.56 0.80
C LYS A 238 -30.02 6.53 0.32
N LYS A 239 -29.90 7.70 0.96
CA LYS A 239 -28.93 8.72 0.56
C LYS A 239 -27.51 8.27 0.86
N LEU A 240 -27.25 7.71 2.04
CA LEU A 240 -25.95 7.14 2.36
C LEU A 240 -25.63 5.92 1.49
N CYS A 241 -26.61 5.09 1.18
CA CYS A 241 -26.47 3.96 0.25
C CYS A 241 -26.01 4.43 -1.14
N ILE A 242 -26.67 5.45 -1.70
CA ILE A 242 -26.27 6.05 -3.00
C ILE A 242 -24.84 6.61 -2.92
N TYR A 243 -24.50 7.30 -1.84
CA TYR A 243 -23.15 7.82 -1.63
C TYR A 243 -22.10 6.70 -1.63
N PHE A 244 -22.33 5.61 -0.89
CA PHE A 244 -21.46 4.43 -0.89
C PHE A 244 -21.38 3.80 -2.27
N GLY A 245 -22.51 3.64 -2.98
CA GLY A 245 -22.55 3.07 -4.32
C GLY A 245 -21.75 3.88 -5.35
N ILE A 246 -21.86 5.21 -5.34
CA ILE A 246 -21.08 6.10 -6.21
C ILE A 246 -19.59 5.95 -5.93
N LEU A 247 -19.18 6.03 -4.66
CA LEU A 247 -17.78 5.87 -4.28
C LEU A 247 -17.26 4.48 -4.67
N TYR A 248 -18.05 3.43 -4.43
CA TYR A 248 -17.68 2.07 -4.79
C TYR A 248 -17.41 1.94 -6.28
N ILE A 249 -18.34 2.40 -7.13
CA ILE A 249 -18.24 2.30 -8.59
C ILE A 249 -17.05 3.11 -9.11
N VAL A 250 -16.91 4.37 -8.67
CA VAL A 250 -15.84 5.26 -9.15
C VAL A 250 -14.47 4.70 -8.76
N PHE A 251 -14.26 4.34 -7.49
CA PHE A 251 -12.98 3.80 -7.05
C PHE A 251 -12.70 2.41 -7.65
N PHE A 252 -13.72 1.61 -7.93
CA PHE A 252 -13.56 0.32 -8.62
C PHE A 252 -13.04 0.53 -10.05
N ILE A 253 -13.68 1.41 -10.83
CA ILE A 253 -13.28 1.71 -12.21
C ILE A 253 -11.85 2.25 -12.25
N LEU A 254 -11.48 3.13 -11.31
CA LEU A 254 -10.12 3.66 -11.21
C LEU A 254 -9.12 2.59 -10.77
N ALA A 255 -9.51 1.66 -9.89
CA ALA A 255 -8.66 0.57 -9.41
C ALA A 255 -8.26 -0.40 -10.54
N LEU A 256 -9.17 -0.68 -11.47
CA LEU A 256 -8.92 -1.55 -12.61
C LEU A 256 -7.85 -0.99 -13.55
N GLY A 257 -7.71 0.34 -13.63
CA GLY A 257 -6.74 0.99 -14.52
C GLY A 257 -6.87 0.50 -15.97
N ILE A 258 -5.74 0.25 -16.62
CA ILE A 258 -5.71 -0.29 -18.00
C ILE A 258 -5.82 -1.82 -18.08
N SER A 259 -5.92 -2.51 -16.93
CA SER A 259 -5.99 -3.99 -16.93
C SER A 259 -7.35 -4.51 -17.38
N SER A 260 -8.43 -3.74 -17.15
CA SER A 260 -9.77 -4.12 -17.57
C SER A 260 -10.03 -3.73 -19.02
N SER A 261 -10.49 -4.68 -19.81
CA SER A 261 -10.89 -4.43 -21.21
C SER A 261 -12.01 -3.39 -21.31
N LEU A 262 -12.96 -3.39 -20.36
CA LEU A 262 -14.14 -2.52 -20.34
C LEU A 262 -13.80 -1.05 -20.06
N PHE A 263 -12.83 -0.80 -19.18
CA PHE A 263 -12.50 0.54 -18.67
C PHE A 263 -11.11 1.04 -19.07
N SER A 264 -10.38 0.26 -19.87
CA SER A 264 -9.02 0.60 -20.32
C SER A 264 -8.98 1.94 -21.06
N TRP A 265 -9.94 2.21 -21.95
CA TRP A 265 -10.01 3.46 -22.71
C TRP A 265 -10.14 4.68 -21.80
N PHE A 266 -10.98 4.58 -20.77
CA PHE A 266 -11.22 5.66 -19.81
C PHE A 266 -9.98 5.91 -18.96
N ASN A 267 -9.39 4.86 -18.39
CA ASN A 267 -8.17 5.00 -17.59
C ASN A 267 -6.98 5.47 -18.42
N THR A 268 -6.84 5.01 -19.67
CA THR A 268 -5.82 5.51 -20.61
C THR A 268 -6.03 7.00 -20.92
N PHE A 269 -7.28 7.43 -21.08
CA PHE A 269 -7.60 8.84 -21.23
C PHE A 269 -7.13 9.64 -20.00
N LEU A 270 -7.41 9.16 -18.78
CA LEU A 270 -6.96 9.83 -17.55
C LEU A 270 -5.43 9.91 -17.49
N PHE A 271 -4.71 8.82 -17.78
CA PHE A 271 -3.24 8.80 -17.77
C PHE A 271 -2.62 9.74 -18.79
N LYS A 272 -3.23 9.91 -19.96
CA LYS A 272 -2.71 10.79 -21.02
C LYS A 272 -3.10 12.26 -20.87
N ASN A 273 -4.24 12.55 -20.25
CA ASN A 273 -4.83 13.90 -20.30
C ASN A 273 -4.93 14.60 -18.94
N ILE A 274 -4.93 13.88 -17.82
CA ILE A 274 -4.97 14.51 -16.50
C ILE A 274 -3.53 14.68 -15.98
N PRO A 275 -3.07 15.93 -15.78
CA PRO A 275 -1.74 16.19 -15.25
C PRO A 275 -1.48 15.43 -13.95
N TYR A 276 -0.27 14.86 -13.84
CA TYR A 276 0.19 14.08 -12.68
C TYR A 276 -0.59 12.80 -12.37
N TYR A 277 -1.68 12.47 -13.09
CA TYR A 277 -2.43 11.24 -12.87
C TYR A 277 -1.59 9.99 -13.18
N ILE A 278 -0.59 10.10 -14.07
CA ILE A 278 0.40 9.03 -14.30
C ILE A 278 1.23 8.68 -13.06
N GLY A 279 1.30 9.56 -12.05
CA GLY A 279 1.83 9.24 -10.73
C GLY A 279 1.01 8.19 -9.97
N MET A 280 -0.26 7.98 -10.37
CA MET A 280 -1.12 6.85 -9.96
C MET A 280 -0.85 5.58 -10.80
N ARG A 281 0.38 5.40 -11.32
CA ARG A 281 0.77 4.25 -12.17
C ARG A 281 0.38 2.87 -11.63
N GLU A 282 0.19 2.77 -10.31
CA GLU A 282 -0.32 1.57 -9.65
C GLU A 282 -1.78 1.78 -9.20
N PRO A 283 -2.76 1.49 -10.06
CA PRO A 283 -4.17 1.82 -9.84
C PRO A 283 -4.79 1.01 -8.70
N GLY A 284 -4.26 -0.18 -8.38
CA GLY A 284 -4.78 -1.06 -7.33
C GLY A 284 -4.87 -0.43 -5.94
N LYS A 285 -4.18 0.69 -5.69
CA LYS A 285 -4.33 1.53 -4.49
C LYS A 285 -5.77 1.96 -4.24
N PHE A 286 -6.56 2.23 -5.28
CA PHE A 286 -7.95 2.66 -5.15
C PHE A 286 -8.85 1.59 -4.50
N LEU A 287 -8.45 0.32 -4.53
CA LEU A 287 -9.12 -0.75 -3.78
C LEU A 287 -9.11 -0.49 -2.26
N GLY A 288 -8.20 0.35 -1.75
CA GLY A 288 -8.21 0.75 -0.34
C GLY A 288 -9.53 1.41 0.07
N MET A 289 -10.14 2.22 -0.79
CA MET A 289 -11.47 2.79 -0.50
C MET A 289 -12.57 1.72 -0.51
N LEU A 290 -12.51 0.78 -1.45
CA LEU A 290 -13.45 -0.35 -1.51
C LEU A 290 -13.34 -1.21 -0.26
N ALA A 291 -12.12 -1.48 0.22
CA ALA A 291 -11.88 -2.20 1.47
C ALA A 291 -12.58 -1.51 2.65
N ILE A 292 -12.46 -0.17 2.76
CA ILE A 292 -13.16 0.61 3.80
C ILE A 292 -14.68 0.46 3.66
N ILE A 293 -15.27 0.68 2.49
CA ILE A 293 -16.73 0.55 2.28
C ILE A 293 -17.20 -0.88 2.57
N ASN A 294 -16.44 -1.88 2.11
CA ASN A 294 -16.74 -3.30 2.33
C ASN A 294 -16.82 -3.61 3.83
N ILE A 295 -15.98 -3.01 4.70
CA ILE A 295 -16.08 -3.21 6.16
C ILE A 295 -17.47 -2.82 6.68
N PHE A 296 -17.97 -1.64 6.29
CA PHE A 296 -19.29 -1.19 6.73
C PHE A 296 -20.39 -2.13 6.22
N LEU A 297 -20.38 -2.41 4.92
CA LEU A 297 -21.41 -3.22 4.27
C LEU A 297 -21.39 -4.66 4.78
N PHE A 298 -20.21 -5.25 4.97
CA PHE A 298 -20.05 -6.57 5.56
C PHE A 298 -20.66 -6.63 6.96
N LEU A 299 -20.35 -5.68 7.85
CA LEU A 299 -20.87 -5.67 9.22
C LEU A 299 -22.40 -5.50 9.28
N ILE A 300 -22.96 -4.62 8.45
CA ILE A 300 -24.42 -4.43 8.35
C ILE A 300 -25.08 -5.71 7.82
N GLY A 301 -24.48 -6.32 6.80
CA GLY A 301 -24.97 -7.56 6.20
C GLY A 301 -24.89 -8.73 7.16
N PHE A 302 -23.78 -8.87 7.87
CA PHE A 302 -23.53 -9.95 8.83
C PHE A 302 -24.55 -9.88 9.97
N TRP A 303 -24.76 -8.69 10.55
CA TRP A 303 -25.83 -8.47 11.52
C TRP A 303 -27.20 -8.91 10.98
N LYS A 304 -27.51 -8.57 9.73
CA LYS A 304 -28.79 -8.95 9.12
C LYS A 304 -28.94 -10.46 8.94
N VAL A 305 -27.86 -11.16 8.61
CA VAL A 305 -27.82 -12.62 8.54
C VAL A 305 -28.10 -13.22 9.92
N LEU A 306 -27.46 -12.73 10.99
CA LEU A 306 -27.72 -13.19 12.36
C LEU A 306 -29.20 -13.03 12.74
N LEU A 307 -29.79 -11.87 12.46
CA LEU A 307 -31.22 -11.64 12.69
C LEU A 307 -32.12 -12.57 11.88
N PHE A 308 -31.75 -12.86 10.63
CA PHE A 308 -32.50 -13.78 9.78
C PHE A 308 -32.47 -15.21 10.33
N LEU A 309 -31.29 -15.70 10.75
CA LEU A 309 -31.11 -17.02 11.33
C LEU A 309 -31.91 -17.17 12.64
N LYS A 310 -31.89 -16.13 13.50
CA LYS A 310 -32.73 -16.07 14.70
C LYS A 310 -34.22 -16.10 14.38
N LYS A 311 -34.67 -15.29 13.42
CA LYS A 311 -36.09 -15.27 13.01
C LYS A 311 -36.56 -16.61 12.44
N LYS A 312 -35.66 -17.39 11.84
CA LYS A 312 -35.95 -18.73 11.31
C LYS A 312 -35.80 -19.84 12.35
N ASN A 313 -35.52 -19.52 13.61
CA ASN A 313 -35.24 -20.46 14.69
C ASN A 313 -34.11 -21.44 14.34
N ILE A 314 -33.14 -21.01 13.50
CA ILE A 314 -31.98 -21.82 13.13
C ILE A 314 -30.88 -21.66 14.20
N LEU A 315 -30.65 -20.42 14.65
CA LEU A 315 -29.67 -20.07 15.69
C LEU A 315 -30.19 -18.91 16.54
N ASP A 316 -30.07 -18.98 17.86
CA ASP A 316 -30.35 -17.90 18.80
C ASP A 316 -29.10 -17.56 19.65
N ILE A 317 -28.17 -16.86 19.02
CA ILE A 317 -26.87 -16.48 19.62
C ILE A 317 -26.99 -15.64 20.90
N GLU A 318 -28.12 -14.98 21.14
CA GLU A 318 -28.32 -14.19 22.36
C GLU A 318 -28.57 -15.08 23.59
N ASN A 319 -29.14 -16.27 23.37
CA ASN A 319 -29.54 -17.19 24.43
C ASN A 319 -28.71 -18.48 24.45
N SER A 320 -27.96 -18.80 23.38
CA SER A 320 -27.18 -20.03 23.23
C SER A 320 -25.69 -19.74 22.98
N LYS A 321 -24.84 -20.08 23.97
CA LYS A 321 -23.37 -20.05 23.81
C LYS A 321 -22.87 -21.02 22.74
N TYR A 322 -23.60 -22.12 22.54
CA TYR A 322 -23.30 -23.07 21.48
C TYR A 322 -23.47 -22.42 20.10
N ASP A 323 -24.59 -21.73 19.89
CA ASP A 323 -24.88 -21.06 18.61
C ASP A 323 -23.88 -19.94 18.33
N PHE A 324 -23.51 -19.18 19.36
CA PHE A 324 -22.41 -18.21 19.27
C PHE A 324 -21.12 -18.86 18.78
N SER A 325 -20.74 -20.00 19.38
CA SER A 325 -19.52 -20.74 19.01
C SER A 325 -19.60 -21.28 17.58
N VAL A 326 -20.76 -21.78 17.14
CA VAL A 326 -20.98 -22.25 15.77
C VAL A 326 -20.77 -21.11 14.78
N VAL A 327 -21.41 -19.95 15.00
CA VAL A 327 -21.22 -18.77 14.14
C VAL A 327 -19.76 -18.33 14.12
N PHE A 328 -19.13 -18.28 15.30
CA PHE A 328 -17.73 -17.91 15.42
C PHE A 328 -16.84 -18.84 14.58
N ILE A 329 -16.97 -20.16 14.73
CA ILE A 329 -16.16 -21.15 14.01
C ILE A 329 -16.41 -21.06 12.50
N VAL A 330 -17.68 -21.07 12.06
CA VAL A 330 -18.04 -21.06 10.63
C VAL A 330 -17.52 -19.80 9.94
N MET A 331 -17.71 -18.62 10.55
CA MET A 331 -17.23 -17.37 9.96
C MET A 331 -15.71 -17.29 9.93
N ASN A 332 -15.02 -17.78 10.96
CA ASN A 332 -13.56 -17.90 10.92
C ASN A 332 -13.13 -18.80 9.75
N LEU A 333 -13.73 -19.98 9.57
CA LEU A 333 -13.42 -20.87 8.45
C LEU A 333 -13.64 -20.20 7.08
N ILE A 334 -14.71 -19.42 6.93
CA ILE A 334 -14.95 -18.64 5.71
C ILE A 334 -13.82 -17.62 5.49
N PHE A 335 -13.39 -16.90 6.53
CA PHE A 335 -12.27 -15.96 6.42
C PHE A 335 -10.93 -16.65 6.13
N TYR A 336 -10.66 -17.79 6.76
CA TYR A 336 -9.50 -18.63 6.45
C TYR A 336 -9.48 -19.06 4.99
N ALA A 337 -10.62 -19.49 4.46
CA ALA A 337 -10.70 -19.92 3.07
C ALA A 337 -10.68 -18.74 2.07
N TYR A 338 -11.17 -17.57 2.49
CA TYR A 338 -11.13 -16.35 1.69
C TYR A 338 -9.71 -15.77 1.59
N ASN A 339 -8.98 -15.64 2.72
CA ASN A 339 -7.61 -15.12 2.74
C ASN A 339 -6.67 -15.96 3.65
N PRO A 340 -6.24 -17.14 3.18
CA PRO A 340 -5.53 -18.12 3.99
C PRO A 340 -4.16 -17.65 4.47
N ALA A 341 -3.44 -16.90 3.64
CA ALA A 341 -2.06 -16.55 3.91
C ALA A 341 -1.91 -15.65 5.15
N MET A 342 -2.82 -14.69 5.35
CA MET A 342 -2.73 -13.76 6.48
C MET A 342 -2.95 -14.47 7.83
N LEU A 343 -3.95 -15.35 7.89
CA LEU A 343 -4.30 -16.04 9.13
C LEU A 343 -3.34 -17.19 9.48
N TRP A 344 -2.51 -17.64 8.54
CA TRP A 344 -1.36 -18.53 8.76
C TRP A 344 -0.04 -17.79 9.03
N GLY A 345 -0.08 -16.60 9.63
CA GLY A 345 1.12 -15.84 9.95
C GLY A 345 1.96 -15.52 8.71
N PHE A 346 1.29 -15.15 7.62
CA PHE A 346 1.89 -14.89 6.31
C PHE A 346 2.60 -16.10 5.69
N LYS A 347 2.38 -17.32 6.20
CA LYS A 347 3.00 -18.59 5.76
C LYS A 347 4.53 -18.52 5.68
N GLY A 348 5.15 -17.79 6.62
CA GLY A 348 6.61 -17.60 6.63
C GLY A 348 7.15 -16.80 5.45
N GLN A 349 6.31 -16.01 4.77
CA GLN A 349 6.79 -15.05 3.75
C GLN A 349 7.56 -13.89 4.37
N LEU A 350 7.24 -13.54 5.62
CA LEU A 350 8.02 -12.61 6.43
C LEU A 350 9.02 -13.43 7.24
N GLN A 351 10.31 -13.28 6.93
CA GLN A 351 11.40 -13.92 7.64
C GLN A 351 12.35 -12.84 8.12
N ILE A 352 12.79 -12.96 9.37
CA ILE A 352 13.87 -12.13 9.90
C ILE A 352 15.17 -12.79 9.46
N VAL A 353 15.98 -12.05 8.72
CA VAL A 353 17.31 -12.49 8.30
C VAL A 353 18.32 -11.48 8.83
N ASN A 354 19.42 -11.99 9.39
CA ASN A 354 20.55 -11.16 9.78
C ASN A 354 21.46 -10.94 8.57
N PHE A 355 21.89 -9.70 8.37
CA PHE A 355 22.93 -9.42 7.38
C PHE A 355 24.25 -10.11 7.77
N PRO A 356 25.06 -10.58 6.81
CA PRO A 356 26.38 -11.13 7.09
C PRO A 356 27.25 -10.12 7.85
N GLN A 357 28.00 -10.59 8.84
CA GLN A 357 28.87 -9.72 9.67
C GLN A 357 29.85 -8.89 8.82
N GLU A 358 30.34 -9.49 7.73
CA GLU A 358 31.23 -8.85 6.76
C GLU A 358 30.67 -7.57 6.11
N TYR A 359 29.35 -7.37 6.06
CA TYR A 359 28.74 -6.12 5.60
C TYR A 359 29.08 -4.98 6.57
N PHE A 360 29.07 -5.24 7.88
CA PHE A 360 29.44 -4.25 8.90
C PHE A 360 30.96 -4.08 9.02
N GLU A 361 31.73 -5.17 8.87
CA GLU A 361 33.19 -5.11 8.82
C GLU A 361 33.68 -4.27 7.63
N SER A 362 33.03 -4.39 6.48
CA SER A 362 33.38 -3.61 5.28
C SER A 362 33.19 -2.10 5.49
N LYS A 363 32.12 -1.68 6.19
CA LYS A 363 31.92 -0.28 6.56
C LYS A 363 33.08 0.23 7.40
N LYS A 364 33.41 -0.49 8.48
CA LYS A 364 34.51 -0.13 9.38
C LYS A 364 35.85 -0.04 8.63
N PHE A 365 36.11 -1.01 7.75
CA PHE A 365 37.29 -1.03 6.90
C PHE A 365 37.41 0.22 6.01
N LEU A 366 36.31 0.64 5.38
CA LEU A 366 36.26 1.84 4.52
C LEU A 366 36.38 3.13 5.34
N GLU A 367 35.79 3.19 6.54
CA GLU A 367 35.90 4.32 7.47
C GLU A 367 37.34 4.54 7.93
N GLU A 368 38.04 3.48 8.33
CA GLU A 368 39.44 3.53 8.77
C GLU A 368 40.38 4.06 7.68
N LYS A 369 40.05 3.81 6.41
CA LYS A 369 40.78 4.32 5.24
C LYS A 369 40.31 5.68 4.73
N ASN A 370 39.24 6.23 5.30
CA ASN A 370 38.59 7.46 4.83
C ASN A 370 38.18 7.41 3.34
N GLU A 371 37.73 6.24 2.88
CA GLU A 371 37.28 6.00 1.49
C GLU A 371 35.74 6.10 1.39
N LYS A 372 35.26 7.20 0.82
CA LYS A 372 33.85 7.63 0.89
C LYS A 372 33.08 7.48 -0.42
N ILE A 373 33.75 7.38 -1.57
CA ILE A 373 33.11 7.26 -2.88
C ILE A 373 33.17 5.80 -3.34
N ASN A 374 32.08 5.07 -3.12
CA ASN A 374 32.03 3.62 -3.25
C ASN A 374 30.92 3.20 -4.23
N LEU A 375 31.25 2.42 -5.25
CA LEU A 375 30.30 1.88 -6.23
C LEU A 375 29.85 0.47 -5.81
N ILE A 376 28.55 0.22 -5.73
CA ILE A 376 28.01 -1.08 -5.30
C ILE A 376 27.53 -1.89 -6.51
N PHE A 377 27.97 -3.15 -6.56
CA PHE A 377 27.44 -4.18 -7.44
C PHE A 377 26.92 -5.38 -6.66
N PRO A 378 26.01 -6.19 -7.22
CA PRO A 378 25.40 -6.09 -8.58
C PRO A 378 24.57 -4.82 -8.84
N TRP A 379 24.49 -4.35 -10.09
CA TRP A 379 23.82 -3.09 -10.49
C TRP A 379 22.29 -3.24 -10.56
N HIS A 380 21.67 -3.52 -9.42
CA HIS A 380 20.23 -3.67 -9.29
C HIS A 380 19.74 -2.97 -8.01
N SER A 381 18.66 -2.18 -8.08
CA SER A 381 18.03 -1.62 -6.87
C SER A 381 17.34 -2.71 -6.04
N TYR A 382 16.99 -3.83 -6.67
CA TYR A 382 16.41 -4.99 -6.01
C TYR A 382 17.26 -6.23 -6.30
N VAL A 383 17.71 -6.92 -5.25
CA VAL A 383 18.58 -8.09 -5.36
C VAL A 383 18.00 -9.26 -4.55
N ALA A 384 18.18 -10.46 -5.08
CA ALA A 384 18.06 -11.69 -4.31
C ALA A 384 19.47 -12.13 -3.90
N CYS A 385 19.66 -12.51 -2.64
CA CYS A 385 20.95 -12.98 -2.12
C CYS A 385 20.80 -14.35 -1.47
N GLU A 386 21.81 -15.21 -1.65
CA GLU A 386 21.82 -16.59 -1.11
C GLU A 386 21.82 -16.61 0.42
N TRP A 387 22.47 -15.66 1.09
CA TRP A 387 22.44 -15.53 2.55
C TRP A 387 21.08 -15.07 3.11
N GLY A 388 20.20 -14.58 2.22
CA GLY A 388 18.88 -14.08 2.55
C GLY A 388 17.78 -15.16 2.46
N THR A 389 16.58 -14.72 2.14
CA THR A 389 15.45 -15.62 1.84
C THR A 389 15.47 -16.15 0.41
N GLY A 390 16.49 -15.78 -0.38
CA GLY A 390 16.54 -16.01 -1.83
C GLY A 390 15.50 -15.23 -2.64
N LYS A 391 14.66 -14.40 -1.99
CA LYS A 391 13.68 -13.56 -2.67
C LYS A 391 14.28 -12.21 -3.06
N ILE A 392 13.77 -11.64 -4.14
CA ILE A 392 14.11 -10.29 -4.59
C ILE A 392 13.63 -9.29 -3.54
N SER A 393 14.55 -8.47 -3.02
CA SER A 393 14.28 -7.43 -2.02
C SER A 393 15.09 -6.17 -2.32
N TYR A 394 14.68 -5.02 -1.79
CA TYR A 394 15.44 -3.78 -1.97
C TYR A 394 16.86 -3.94 -1.42
N ASN A 395 17.86 -3.47 -2.17
CA ASN A 395 19.25 -3.51 -1.74
C ASN A 395 19.49 -2.51 -0.59
N ILE A 396 19.53 -3.00 0.65
CA ILE A 396 19.67 -2.18 1.87
C ILE A 396 21.14 -1.89 2.20
N TYR A 397 22.10 -2.58 1.59
CA TYR A 397 23.53 -2.39 1.89
C TYR A 397 24.03 -0.93 1.80
N PRO A 398 23.60 -0.11 0.83
CA PRO A 398 23.90 1.32 0.81
C PRO A 398 23.53 2.06 2.11
N ASN A 399 22.41 1.69 2.74
CA ASN A 399 21.98 2.25 4.02
C ASN A 399 22.83 1.74 5.21
N ILE A 400 23.45 0.57 5.08
CA ILE A 400 24.40 0.06 6.07
C ILE A 400 25.69 0.88 6.00
N LEU A 401 26.22 1.10 4.79
CA LEU A 401 27.41 1.93 4.55
C LEU A 401 27.21 3.36 5.07
N ASP A 402 26.08 3.98 4.72
CA ASP A 402 25.73 5.35 5.16
C ASP A 402 26.78 6.40 4.76
N PHE A 403 27.46 6.20 3.62
CA PHE A 403 28.36 7.20 3.04
C PHE A 403 27.63 8.04 2.00
N SER A 404 27.78 9.36 2.08
CA SER A 404 27.18 10.32 1.14
C SER A 404 27.65 10.14 -0.31
N GLY A 405 28.83 9.55 -0.53
CA GLY A 405 29.42 9.25 -1.83
C GLY A 405 29.10 7.84 -2.37
N THR A 406 28.18 7.10 -1.74
CA THR A 406 27.78 5.77 -2.23
C THR A 406 27.05 5.89 -3.56
N ILE A 407 27.57 5.22 -4.59
CA ILE A 407 26.93 5.09 -5.90
C ILE A 407 26.28 3.71 -5.96
N GLN A 408 24.97 3.70 -6.17
CA GLN A 408 24.13 2.51 -6.23
C GLN A 408 23.24 2.56 -7.47
N SER A 409 22.68 1.42 -7.85
CA SER A 409 21.73 1.36 -8.94
C SER A 409 20.42 2.07 -8.60
N ASP A 410 19.83 2.74 -9.60
CA ASP A 410 18.52 3.38 -9.56
C ASP A 410 17.50 2.77 -10.54
N ASN A 411 17.82 1.59 -11.10
CA ASN A 411 16.93 0.85 -12.01
C ASN A 411 15.74 0.21 -11.28
N ILE A 412 14.57 0.28 -11.92
CA ILE A 412 13.32 -0.27 -11.38
C ILE A 412 13.11 -1.71 -11.86
N GLU A 413 13.56 -2.04 -13.08
CA GLU A 413 13.55 -3.38 -13.67
C GLU A 413 12.19 -4.09 -13.64
N ILE A 414 11.13 -3.37 -13.99
CA ILE A 414 9.77 -3.91 -14.08
C ILE A 414 9.32 -4.00 -15.53
N LYS A 415 9.13 -5.23 -16.03
CA LYS A 415 8.83 -5.55 -17.44
C LYS A 415 9.83 -4.88 -18.40
N THR A 416 9.34 -3.98 -19.25
CA THR A 416 10.09 -3.22 -20.25
C THR A 416 10.69 -1.94 -19.68
N VAL A 417 10.37 -1.58 -18.43
CA VAL A 417 10.91 -0.40 -17.77
C VAL A 417 12.17 -0.80 -17.01
N TYR A 418 13.32 -0.45 -17.59
CA TYR A 418 14.61 -0.65 -16.93
C TYR A 418 14.89 0.44 -15.89
N THR A 419 14.85 1.73 -16.26
CA THR A 419 14.99 2.86 -15.34
C THR A 419 14.09 4.03 -15.74
N ASN A 420 13.65 4.83 -14.75
CA ASN A 420 12.97 6.11 -14.97
C ASN A 420 13.89 7.31 -14.67
N TYR A 421 15.14 7.05 -14.29
CA TYR A 421 16.09 8.07 -13.88
C TYR A 421 17.01 8.42 -15.05
N ASN A 422 17.12 9.70 -15.35
CA ASN A 422 18.10 10.21 -16.30
C ASN A 422 19.39 10.64 -15.58
N ASN A 423 19.91 9.76 -14.73
CA ASN A 423 21.07 10.04 -13.90
C ASN A 423 22.37 9.90 -14.73
N PRO A 424 23.17 10.98 -14.89
CA PRO A 424 24.41 10.91 -15.65
C PRO A 424 25.42 9.93 -15.04
N ILE A 425 25.39 9.73 -13.71
CA ILE A 425 26.23 8.75 -13.02
C ILE A 425 25.84 7.33 -13.45
N THR A 426 24.55 7.00 -13.45
CA THR A 426 24.03 5.70 -13.92
C THR A 426 24.49 5.41 -15.34
N LYS A 427 24.37 6.37 -16.26
CA LYS A 427 24.84 6.19 -17.65
C LYS A 427 26.33 5.90 -17.74
N LYS A 428 27.15 6.57 -16.92
CA LYS A 428 28.59 6.29 -16.85
C LYS A 428 28.87 4.90 -16.29
N VAL A 429 28.18 4.48 -15.22
CA VAL A 429 28.32 3.13 -14.66
C VAL A 429 27.88 2.07 -15.67
N GLU A 430 26.79 2.27 -16.40
CA GLU A 430 26.34 1.35 -17.45
C GLU A 430 27.31 1.27 -18.62
N LYS A 431 27.87 2.41 -19.03
CA LYS A 431 28.96 2.44 -20.02
C LYS A 431 30.16 1.64 -19.52
N PHE A 432 30.55 1.79 -18.24
CA PHE A 432 31.58 0.96 -17.62
C PHE A 432 31.21 -0.53 -17.65
N LEU A 433 29.97 -0.90 -17.35
CA LEU A 433 29.53 -2.30 -17.41
C LEU A 433 29.58 -2.86 -18.84
N GLN A 434 29.47 -2.04 -19.88
CA GLN A 434 29.60 -2.47 -21.27
C GLN A 434 31.06 -2.54 -21.73
N THR A 435 31.85 -1.50 -21.48
CA THR A 435 33.22 -1.37 -22.01
C THR A 435 34.30 -1.98 -21.12
N LYS A 436 34.00 -2.12 -19.82
CA LYS A 436 34.94 -2.48 -18.75
C LYS A 436 36.10 -1.49 -18.59
N ASP A 437 35.95 -0.26 -19.10
CA ASP A 437 36.98 0.77 -19.05
C ASP A 437 37.01 1.46 -17.67
N ILE A 438 38.03 1.13 -16.86
CA ILE A 438 38.17 1.63 -15.49
C ILE A 438 38.31 3.16 -15.42
N LYS A 439 38.76 3.82 -16.50
CA LYS A 439 38.90 5.29 -16.56
C LYS A 439 37.57 5.99 -16.35
N ILE A 440 36.46 5.39 -16.77
CA ILE A 440 35.12 5.91 -16.54
C ILE A 440 34.80 6.02 -15.05
N LEU A 441 35.25 5.04 -14.25
CA LEU A 441 35.05 5.07 -12.80
C LEU A 441 36.02 6.03 -12.10
N GLN A 442 37.25 6.16 -12.61
CA GLN A 442 38.22 7.16 -12.14
C GLN A 442 37.70 8.60 -12.36
N GLU A 443 37.08 8.88 -13.51
CA GLU A 443 36.42 10.18 -13.79
C GLU A 443 35.27 10.49 -12.83
N LEU A 444 34.59 9.46 -12.33
CA LEU A 444 33.55 9.58 -11.30
C LEU A 444 34.13 9.74 -9.89
N GLY A 445 35.45 9.64 -9.74
CA GLY A 445 36.13 9.67 -8.44
C GLY A 445 35.86 8.42 -7.59
N VAL A 446 35.45 7.30 -8.20
CA VAL A 446 35.17 6.07 -7.46
C VAL A 446 36.46 5.55 -6.85
N GLN A 447 36.48 5.39 -5.54
CA GLN A 447 37.65 4.87 -4.81
C GLN A 447 37.59 3.35 -4.76
N ASN A 448 36.40 2.78 -4.52
CA ASN A 448 36.21 1.35 -4.44
C ASN A 448 34.99 0.86 -5.20
N ILE A 449 35.09 -0.37 -5.69
CA ILE A 449 33.96 -1.19 -6.13
C ILE A 449 33.67 -2.21 -5.03
N ILE A 450 32.49 -2.13 -4.44
CA ILE A 450 32.00 -3.12 -3.49
C ILE A 450 31.11 -4.10 -4.25
N PHE A 451 31.47 -5.37 -4.19
CA PHE A 451 30.80 -6.45 -4.89
C PHE A 451 30.16 -7.39 -3.87
N GLN A 452 28.83 -7.42 -3.86
CA GLN A 452 28.03 -8.36 -3.07
C GLN A 452 28.01 -9.71 -3.80
N ASP A 453 28.93 -10.59 -3.42
CA ASP A 453 29.06 -11.93 -3.98
C ASP A 453 27.85 -12.79 -3.56
N LYS A 454 27.46 -13.74 -4.41
CA LYS A 454 26.26 -14.58 -4.22
C LYS A 454 24.91 -13.81 -4.12
N CYS A 455 24.87 -12.59 -4.61
CA CYS A 455 23.62 -11.85 -4.89
C CYS A 455 23.24 -11.91 -6.39
N ALA A 456 22.13 -11.29 -6.78
CA ALA A 456 21.58 -11.34 -8.14
C ALA A 456 22.64 -11.18 -9.23
N ASP A 457 22.70 -12.14 -10.16
CA ASP A 457 23.60 -12.12 -11.33
C ASP A 457 25.11 -11.93 -11.01
N TYR A 458 25.55 -12.25 -9.79
CA TYR A 458 26.95 -12.08 -9.36
C TYR A 458 27.98 -12.70 -10.32
N LYS A 459 27.62 -13.79 -11.01
CA LYS A 459 28.47 -14.46 -12.00
C LYS A 459 28.85 -13.55 -13.17
N ASN A 460 27.98 -12.62 -13.56
CA ASN A 460 28.22 -11.65 -14.64
C ASN A 460 29.28 -10.60 -14.27
N TYR A 461 29.64 -10.50 -12.98
CA TYR A 461 30.62 -9.54 -12.45
C TYR A 461 32.00 -10.17 -12.18
N ARG A 462 32.20 -11.46 -12.51
CA ARG A 462 33.50 -12.14 -12.34
C ARG A 462 34.65 -11.49 -13.13
N PHE A 463 34.34 -10.68 -14.14
CA PHE A 463 35.36 -9.91 -14.87
C PHE A 463 36.15 -8.97 -13.94
N LEU A 464 35.57 -8.51 -12.83
CA LEU A 464 36.26 -7.66 -11.84
C LEU A 464 37.50 -8.33 -11.25
N GLU A 465 37.55 -9.67 -11.17
CA GLU A 465 38.71 -10.40 -10.65
C GLU A 465 39.91 -10.39 -11.60
N LYS A 466 39.68 -10.08 -12.89
CA LYS A 466 40.69 -10.10 -13.94
C LYS A 466 40.94 -8.71 -14.53
N LEU A 467 40.22 -7.69 -14.05
CA LEU A 467 40.28 -6.36 -14.64
C LEU A 467 41.54 -5.65 -14.15
N ASP A 468 42.39 -5.26 -15.09
CA ASP A 468 43.57 -4.46 -14.79
C ASP A 468 43.17 -3.11 -14.17
N GLY A 469 43.93 -2.65 -13.18
CA GLY A 469 43.62 -1.42 -12.44
C GLY A 469 42.78 -1.61 -11.18
N LEU A 470 42.46 -2.84 -10.79
CA LEU A 470 41.80 -3.15 -9.52
C LEU A 470 42.73 -3.93 -8.56
N ASP A 471 42.76 -3.53 -7.29
CA ASP A 471 43.35 -4.32 -6.20
C ASP A 471 42.25 -4.86 -5.29
N LYS A 472 42.21 -6.17 -5.08
CA LYS A 472 41.29 -6.78 -4.11
C LYS A 472 41.80 -6.53 -2.69
N VAL A 473 41.15 -5.64 -1.96
CA VAL A 473 41.58 -5.16 -0.63
C VAL A 473 40.74 -5.71 0.52
N PHE A 474 39.56 -6.27 0.21
CA PHE A 474 38.69 -6.97 1.16
C PHE A 474 38.08 -8.18 0.45
N ASN A 475 38.13 -9.35 1.08
CA ASN A 475 37.66 -10.60 0.47
C ASN A 475 37.06 -11.51 1.56
N LYS A 476 35.74 -11.53 1.62
CA LYS A 476 34.96 -12.42 2.48
C LYS A 476 33.97 -13.22 1.63
N GLU A 477 33.10 -14.00 2.27
CA GLU A 477 32.29 -15.01 1.57
C GLU A 477 31.22 -14.40 0.66
N TYR A 478 30.54 -13.34 1.13
CA TYR A 478 29.42 -12.67 0.48
C TYR A 478 29.75 -11.25 0.01
N LEU A 479 30.96 -10.75 0.28
CA LEU A 479 31.34 -9.39 -0.01
C LEU A 479 32.84 -9.25 -0.29
N LYS A 480 33.12 -8.56 -1.40
CA LYS A 480 34.47 -8.23 -1.86
C LYS A 480 34.58 -6.73 -2.09
N ILE A 481 35.74 -6.14 -1.81
CA ILE A 481 36.02 -4.74 -2.14
C ILE A 481 37.27 -4.68 -3.02
N TYR A 482 37.14 -4.00 -4.14
CA TYR A 482 38.21 -3.72 -5.08
C TYR A 482 38.53 -2.23 -5.02
N HIS A 483 39.78 -1.89 -4.70
CA HIS A 483 40.30 -0.54 -4.77
C HIS A 483 40.69 -0.21 -6.21
N ILE A 484 40.33 0.98 -6.69
CA ILE A 484 40.70 1.44 -8.03
C ILE A 484 42.09 2.07 -7.97
N LYS A 485 43.03 1.53 -8.75
CA LYS A 485 44.33 2.17 -8.96
C LYS A 485 44.14 3.44 -9.76
N TYR A 486 44.57 4.56 -9.21
CA TYR A 486 44.71 5.80 -9.97
C TYR A 486 46.12 5.80 -10.59
N GLU A 487 46.19 5.92 -11.92
CA GLU A 487 47.47 6.24 -12.55
C GLU A 487 47.94 7.57 -11.96
N LYS A 488 49.16 7.61 -11.40
CA LYS A 488 49.78 8.88 -11.03
C LYS A 488 49.97 9.66 -12.33
N GLY A 489 49.16 10.71 -12.50
CA GLY A 489 49.28 11.65 -13.60
C GLY A 489 50.65 12.32 -13.64
#